data_AF-W1YAV7-F1
#
_entry.id   AF-W1YAV7-F1
#
_cell.length_a   1.000
_cell.length_b   1.000
_cell.length_c   1.000
_cell.angle_alpha   90.00
_cell.angle_beta   90.00
_cell.angle_gamma   90.00
#
_symmetry.space_group_name_H-M   'P 1'
#
loop_
_entity.id
_entity.type
_entity.pdbx_description
1 polymer ?
#
loop_
_entity_poly.entity_id
_entity_poly.type
_entity_poly.pdbx_seq_one_letter_code
_entity_poly.pdbx_strand_id
1 'polypeptide(L)' 'IKVLKRSTRNIGYALLFRIASGALLGPDQRVNLRLLEIPQAVKAAEGTAMELFDSAFPTLGSVDIFDD' A
#
# COMPACT_ATOMS: atom_id res chain seq x y z
N ILE A 1 7.08 6.01 7.92
CA ILE A 1 7.19 5.82 6.45
C ILE A 1 7.66 4.40 6.22
N LYS A 2 6.83 3.53 5.65
CA LYS A 2 7.23 2.13 5.40
C LYS A 2 7.20 1.89 3.89
N VAL A 3 8.38 1.69 3.32
CA VAL A 3 8.56 1.49 1.88
C VAL A 3 8.33 0.01 1.59
N LEU A 4 7.30 -0.31 0.80
CA LEU A 4 7.13 -1.66 0.28
C LEU A 4 7.68 -1.69 -1.14
N LYS A 5 8.80 -2.38 -1.32
CA LYS A 5 9.47 -2.48 -2.62
C LYS A 5 8.89 -3.71 -3.35
N ARG A 6 8.09 -3.47 -4.41
CA ARG A 6 7.44 -4.43 -5.32
C ARG A 6 6.20 -5.15 -4.76
N SER A 7 5.03 -4.75 -5.24
CA SER A 7 3.70 -5.12 -4.73
C SER A 7 2.85 -5.88 -5.76
N THR A 8 3.23 -5.90 -7.04
CA THR A 8 2.43 -6.41 -8.17
C THR A 8 2.37 -7.94 -8.35
N ARG A 9 2.53 -8.71 -7.27
CA ARG A 9 2.17 -10.14 -7.24
C ARG A 9 1.26 -10.38 -6.05
N ASN A 10 0.22 -11.22 -6.18
CA ASN A 10 -0.87 -11.47 -5.21
C ASN A 10 -0.51 -11.43 -3.70
N ILE A 11 0.72 -11.80 -3.34
CA ILE A 11 1.24 -11.74 -1.97
C ILE A 11 1.47 -10.30 -1.49
N GLY A 12 1.99 -9.41 -2.34
CA GLY A 12 2.21 -8.00 -2.03
C GLY A 12 0.89 -7.26 -1.80
N TYR A 13 -0.12 -7.54 -2.63
CA TYR A 13 -1.46 -6.97 -2.49
C TYR A 13 -2.09 -7.28 -1.13
N ALA A 14 -2.22 -8.56 -0.76
CA ALA A 14 -2.82 -8.94 0.53
C ALA A 14 -2.03 -8.38 1.74
N LEU A 15 -0.71 -8.24 1.61
CA LEU A 15 0.12 -7.64 2.65
C LEU A 15 -0.17 -6.14 2.84
N LEU A 16 -0.44 -5.39 1.76
CA LEU A 16 -0.76 -3.96 1.86
C LEU A 16 -1.99 -3.72 2.74
N PHE A 17 -3.06 -4.50 2.57
CA PHE A 17 -4.27 -4.39 3.39
C PHE A 17 -4.03 -4.79 4.85
N ARG A 18 -3.16 -5.77 5.11
CA ARG A 18 -2.79 -6.15 6.49
C ARG A 18 -1.93 -5.09 7.19
N ILE A 19 -1.10 -4.37 6.44
CA ILE A 19 -0.33 -3.24 6.97
C ILE A 19 -1.28 -2.07 7.21
N ALA A 20 -2.09 -1.72 6.21
CA ALA A 20 -3.02 -0.60 6.26
C ALA A 20 -4.13 -0.80 7.30
N SER A 21 -4.51 -2.03 7.65
CA SER A 21 -5.48 -2.29 8.72
C SER A 21 -4.91 -2.23 10.14
N GLY A 22 -3.59 -2.10 10.28
CA GLY A 22 -2.90 -2.18 11.58
C GLY A 22 -2.64 -3.62 12.07
N ALA A 23 -3.03 -4.66 11.32
CA ALA A 23 -2.83 -6.05 11.74
C ALA A 23 -1.36 -6.46 11.87
N LEU A 24 -0.42 -5.73 11.24
CA LEU A 24 1.02 -6.00 11.34
C LEU A 24 1.74 -5.20 12.43
N LEU A 25 1.32 -3.95 12.69
CA LEU A 25 2.05 -2.99 13.55
C LEU A 25 1.25 -2.50 14.75
N GLY A 26 0.00 -2.94 14.88
CA GLY A 26 -0.94 -2.48 15.90
C GLY A 26 -1.87 -1.37 15.39
N PRO A 27 -3.03 -1.19 16.04
CA PRO A 27 -4.06 -0.22 15.65
C PRO A 27 -3.65 1.25 15.92
N ASP A 28 -2.62 1.49 16.72
CA ASP A 28 -2.17 2.84 17.08
C ASP A 28 -1.05 3.37 16.17
N GLN A 29 -0.51 2.53 15.29
CA GLN A 29 0.60 2.89 14.42
C GLN A 29 0.08 3.29 13.03
N ARG A 30 0.04 4.61 12.76
CA ARG A 30 -0.21 5.09 11.40
C ARG A 30 0.92 4.72 10.44
N VAL A 31 0.55 4.44 9.19
CA VAL A 31 1.45 4.04 8.11
C VAL A 31 1.22 4.88 6.86
N ASN A 32 2.32 5.25 6.21
CA ASN A 32 2.32 5.78 4.84
C ASN A 32 3.00 4.74 3.96
N LEU A 33 2.31 4.34 2.90
CA LEU A 33 2.75 3.33 1.97
C LEU A 33 3.46 4.00 0.79
N ARG A 34 4.65 3.52 0.46
CA ARG A 34 5.36 3.91 -0.76
C ARG A 34 5.52 2.66 -1.61
N LEU A 35 4.85 2.65 -2.76
CA LEU A 35 4.78 1.52 -3.68
C LEU A 35 5.77 1.79 -4.82
N LEU A 36 6.81 0.94 -4.92
CA LEU A 36 7.72 0.99 -6.06
C LEU A 36 7.34 -0.10 -7.05
N GLU A 37 7.02 0.31 -8.27
CA GLU A 37 6.65 -0.57 -9.38
C GLU A 37 7.52 -0.35 -10.60
N ILE A 38 7.35 -1.22 -11.59
CA ILE A 38 7.89 -0.99 -12.94
C ILE A 38 6.89 -0.16 -13.75
N PRO A 39 7.31 0.62 -14.76
CA PRO A 39 6.42 1.52 -15.51
C PRO A 39 5.16 0.84 -16.04
N GLN A 40 5.26 -0.39 -16.55
CA GLN A 40 4.09 -1.13 -17.06
C GLN A 40 3.08 -1.57 -15.99
N ALA A 41 3.42 -1.46 -14.70
CA ALA A 41 2.61 -1.91 -13.58
C ALA A 41 2.10 -0.75 -12.69
N VAL A 42 2.49 0.50 -12.98
CA VAL A 42 2.04 1.71 -12.26
C VAL A 42 0.51 1.79 -12.22
N LYS A 43 -0.16 1.59 -13.36
CA LYS A 43 -1.64 1.64 -13.43
C LYS A 43 -2.32 0.59 -12.54
N ALA A 44 -1.72 -0.58 -12.35
CA ALA A 44 -2.25 -1.58 -11.45
C ALA A 44 -2.06 -1.17 -9.97
N ALA A 45 -0.94 -0.53 -9.65
CA ALA A 45 -0.71 0.03 -8.32
C ALA A 45 -1.63 1.20 -8.01
N GLU A 46 -1.99 2.03 -9.00
CA GLU A 46 -3.00 3.09 -8.84
C GLU A 46 -4.35 2.50 -8.44
N GLY A 47 -4.80 1.43 -9.11
CA GLY A 47 -6.03 0.72 -8.72
C GLY A 47 -5.97 0.16 -7.31
N THR A 48 -4.81 -0.40 -6.91
CA THR A 48 -4.61 -0.88 -5.53
C THR A 48 -4.64 0.27 -4.51
N ALA A 49 -4.07 1.43 -4.85
CA ALA A 49 -4.11 2.61 -4.00
C ALA A 49 -5.55 3.12 -3.82
N MET A 50 -6.35 3.13 -4.89
CA MET A 50 -7.78 3.47 -4.83
C MET A 50 -8.52 2.55 -3.86
N GLU A 51 -8.36 1.24 -3.98
CA GLU A 51 -9.01 0.26 -3.11
C GLU A 51 -8.58 0.39 -1.63
N LEU A 52 -7.31 0.74 -1.38
CA LEU A 52 -6.80 1.02 -0.03
C LEU A 52 -7.46 2.27 0.58
N PHE A 53 -7.66 3.32 -0.21
CA PHE A 53 -8.37 4.52 0.25
C PHE A 53 -9.87 4.25 0.46
N ASP A 54 -10.50 3.48 -0.41
CA ASP A 54 -11.92 3.08 -0.28
C ASP A 54 -12.17 2.22 0.97
N SER A 55 -11.16 1.49 1.43
CA SER A 55 -11.22 0.70 2.67
C SER A 55 -11.23 1.57 3.94
N ALA A 56 -10.95 2.88 3.83
CA ALA A 56 -11.05 3.88 4.90
C ALA A 56 -10.33 3.47 6.21
N PHE A 57 -9.18 2.80 6.11
CA PHE A 57 -8.46 2.36 7.30
C PHE A 57 -7.98 3.56 8.14
N PRO A 58 -8.26 3.59 9.46
CA PRO A 58 -7.90 4.73 10.31
C PRO A 58 -6.38 4.88 10.49
N THR A 59 -5.63 3.80 10.27
CA THR A 59 -4.17 3.75 10.36
C THR A 59 -3.48 4.09 9.04
N LEU A 60 -4.19 4.17 7.92
CA LEU A 60 -3.60 4.56 6.64
C LEU A 60 -3.54 6.09 6.49
N GLY A 61 -2.37 6.60 6.17
CA GLY A 61 -2.13 8.02 5.85
C GLY A 61 -2.11 8.28 4.35
N SER A 62 -0.92 8.21 3.74
CA SER A 62 -0.74 8.38 2.29
C SER A 62 -0.35 7.08 1.58
N VAL A 63 -0.63 7.02 0.28
CA VAL A 63 -0.13 6.00 -0.64
C VAL A 63 0.52 6.72 -1.82
N ASP A 64 1.84 6.59 -1.95
CA ASP A 64 2.62 7.20 -3.01
C ASP A 64 3.19 6.12 -3.93
N ILE A 65 3.08 6.29 -5.25
CA ILE A 65 3.54 5.32 -6.25
C ILE A 65 4.75 5.90 -6.99
N PHE A 66 5.77 5.07 -7.18
CA PHE A 66 7.03 5.42 -7.85
C PHE A 66 7.36 4.33 -8.89
N ASP A 67 8.07 4.72 -9.95
CA ASP A 67 8.51 3.84 -11.03
C ASP A 67 10.00 3.97 -11.39
N ASP A 68 10.79 4.61 -10.51
CA ASP A 68 12.21 4.97 -10.70
C ASP A 68 13.24 3.92 -10.22
#